data_AF-A0A915AWB4-F1
#
_entry.id   AF-A0A915AWB4-F1
#
_cell.length_a   1.000
_cell.length_b   1.000
_cell.length_c   1.000
_cell.angle_alpha   90.00
_cell.angle_beta   90.00
_cell.angle_gamma   90.00
#
_symmetry.space_group_name_H-M   'P 1'
#
loop_
_entity.id
_entity.type
_entity.pdbx_description
1 polymer ?
#
loop_
_entity_poly.entity_id
_entity_poly.type
_entity_poly.pdbx_seq_one_letter_code
_entity_poly.pdbx_strand_id
1 'polypeptide(L)'
;MNIWVLTGDKLETAQNIGLSCGLIQPDMPTLVISEGSPEKTRDRLRSYISDICSSHCAIKIALIVSGQSLGYLLKDMMDIEFFFLASRCSCVICCRCSPMQKAAVVKLIQNYCDGATLAVGDGANDVAMIQAADVGVGICGEEGMQASLAADYSISQFRFLGRLLFVHGAISYHR
;
A
#
# COMPACT_ATOMS: atom_id res chain seq x y z
N MET A 1 -8.17 -0.75 10.09
CA MET A 1 -7.68 -0.08 8.88
C MET A 1 -6.25 -0.54 8.65
N ASN A 2 -5.97 -1.16 7.51
CA ASN A 2 -4.62 -1.58 7.14
C ASN A 2 -4.02 -0.50 6.24
N ILE A 3 -2.78 -0.11 6.48
CA ILE A 3 -2.12 0.97 5.74
C ILE A 3 -1.10 0.36 4.78
N TRP A 4 -1.20 0.77 3.51
CA TRP A 4 -0.27 0.42 2.44
C TRP A 4 0.34 1.70 1.89
N VAL A 5 1.66 1.74 1.72
CA VAL A 5 2.38 2.89 1.17
C VAL A 5 2.92 2.53 -0.21
N LEU A 6 2.49 3.25 -1.25
CA LEU A 6 2.91 3.02 -2.63
C LEU A 6 3.67 4.25 -3.15
N THR A 7 4.99 4.15 -3.24
CA THR A 7 5.88 5.27 -3.64
C THR A 7 6.69 4.97 -4.89
N GLY A 8 7.03 6.02 -5.64
CA GLY A 8 8.03 5.97 -6.71
C GLY A 8 9.48 6.00 -6.20
N ASP A 9 9.69 6.23 -4.91
CA ASP A 9 11.01 6.38 -4.32
C ASP A 9 11.80 5.07 -4.21
N LYS A 10 13.09 5.21 -3.90
CA LYS A 10 13.99 4.10 -3.58
C LYS A 10 13.60 3.45 -2.25
N LEU A 11 14.06 2.21 -2.08
CA LEU A 11 13.76 1.39 -0.91
C LEU A 11 14.22 2.06 0.38
N GLU A 12 15.43 2.62 0.43
CA GLU A 12 15.96 3.23 1.66
C GLU A 12 15.10 4.42 2.10
N THR A 13 14.69 5.26 1.16
CA THR A 13 13.82 6.41 1.42
C THR A 13 12.47 5.96 1.95
N ALA A 14 11.84 4.97 1.30
CA ALA A 14 10.53 4.47 1.71
C ALA A 14 10.57 3.85 3.12
N GLN A 15 11.63 3.11 3.43
CA GLN A 15 11.84 2.53 4.76
C GLN A 15 12.03 3.62 5.82
N ASN A 16 12.85 4.64 5.54
CA ASN A 16 13.07 5.77 6.44
C ASN A 16 11.79 6.56 6.71
N ILE A 17 10.96 6.77 5.69
CA ILE A 17 9.63 7.39 5.86
C ILE A 17 8.76 6.51 6.76
N GLY A 18 8.73 5.19 6.50
CA GLY A 18 7.99 4.22 7.32
C GLY A 18 8.40 4.25 8.80
N LEU A 19 9.70 4.35 9.10
CA LEU A 19 10.21 4.53 10.46
C LEU A 19 9.79 5.89 11.05
N SER A 20 9.91 6.96 10.28
CA SER A 20 9.64 8.32 10.75
C SER A 20 8.17 8.56 11.09
N CYS A 21 7.25 7.93 10.35
CA CYS A 21 5.81 8.02 10.62
C CYS A 21 5.31 6.95 11.62
N GLY A 22 6.21 6.12 12.18
CA GLY A 22 5.88 5.08 13.14
C GLY A 22 5.14 3.88 12.53
N LEU A 23 5.13 3.76 11.22
CA LEU A 23 4.51 2.65 10.48
C LEU A 23 5.38 1.39 10.58
N ILE A 24 6.70 1.55 10.58
CA ILE A 24 7.68 0.52 10.93
C ILE A 24 8.24 0.86 12.32
N GLN A 25 8.26 -0.10 13.23
CA GLN A 25 8.92 0.07 14.54
C GLN A 25 10.39 -0.39 14.45
N PRO A 26 11.33 0.19 15.22
CA PRO A 26 12.75 -0.17 15.13
C PRO A 26 13.06 -1.65 15.38
N ASP A 27 12.24 -2.33 16.17
CA ASP A 27 12.32 -3.76 16.52
C ASP A 27 11.42 -4.64 15.64
N MET A 28 10.71 -4.06 14.67
CA MET A 28 9.80 -4.77 13.78
C MET A 28 10.58 -5.56 12.72
N PRO A 29 10.41 -6.89 12.63
CA PRO A 29 10.95 -7.67 11.53
C PRO A 29 10.45 -7.13 10.19
N THR A 30 11.38 -6.94 9.26
CA THR A 30 11.09 -6.42 7.92
C THR A 30 11.40 -7.48 6.87
N LEU A 31 10.38 -7.90 6.12
CA LEU A 31 10.51 -8.81 5.00
C LEU A 31 10.69 -7.98 3.72
N VAL A 32 11.74 -8.27 2.95
CA VAL A 32 12.04 -7.55 1.70
C VAL A 32 11.93 -8.50 0.51
N ILE A 33 11.20 -8.09 -0.51
CA ILE A 33 11.12 -8.75 -1.82
C ILE A 33 11.58 -7.77 -2.90
N SER A 34 12.81 -7.95 -3.36
CA SER A 34 13.45 -7.09 -4.38
C SER A 34 14.20 -7.89 -5.44
N GLU A 35 13.63 -9.03 -5.82
CA GLU A 35 14.24 -9.96 -6.76
C GLU A 35 14.07 -9.51 -8.22
N GLY A 36 15.10 -9.80 -9.02
CA GLY A 36 15.17 -9.41 -10.44
C GLY A 36 14.55 -10.42 -11.41
N SER A 37 14.06 -11.57 -10.94
CA SER A 37 13.43 -12.59 -11.78
C SER A 37 12.12 -13.09 -11.14
N PRO A 38 11.14 -13.55 -11.96
CA PRO A 38 9.87 -14.05 -11.44
C PRO A 38 10.04 -15.32 -10.61
N GLU A 39 10.97 -16.22 -10.98
CA GLU A 39 11.23 -17.46 -10.23
C GLU A 39 11.78 -17.15 -8.84
N LYS A 40 12.79 -16.28 -8.75
CA LYS A 40 13.36 -15.86 -7.47
C LYS A 40 12.32 -15.16 -6.60
N THR A 41 11.48 -14.31 -7.21
CA THR A 41 10.40 -13.60 -6.51
C THR A 41 9.42 -14.59 -5.89
N ARG A 42 9.01 -15.61 -6.65
CA ARG A 42 8.10 -16.67 -6.19
C ARG A 42 8.72 -17.51 -5.08
N ASP A 43 9.98 -17.91 -5.22
CA ASP A 43 10.66 -18.74 -4.23
C ASP A 43 10.82 -17.97 -2.91
N ARG A 44 11.15 -16.67 -2.99
CA ARG A 44 11.23 -15.78 -1.84
C ARG A 44 9.87 -15.58 -1.17
N LEU A 45 8.81 -15.36 -1.96
CA LEU A 45 7.44 -15.24 -1.47
C LEU A 45 7.02 -16.48 -0.66
N ARG A 46 7.26 -17.67 -1.22
CA ARG A 46 6.90 -18.94 -0.58
C ARG A 46 7.70 -19.24 0.68
N SER A 47 8.99 -18.88 0.69
CA SER A 47 9.81 -18.94 1.90
C SER A 47 9.17 -18.13 3.03
N TYR A 48 8.82 -16.86 2.76
CA TYR A 48 8.22 -16.01 3.77
C TYR A 48 6.83 -16.49 4.24
N ILE A 49 6.03 -17.04 3.32
CA ILE A 49 4.74 -17.65 3.70
C ILE A 49 4.97 -18.82 4.67
N SER A 50 5.95 -19.69 4.38
CA SER A 50 6.31 -20.80 5.27
C SER A 50 6.80 -20.31 6.64
N ASP A 51 7.63 -19.27 6.66
CA ASP A 51 8.20 -18.71 7.89
C ASP A 51 7.09 -18.10 8.78
N ILE A 52 6.16 -17.35 8.19
CA ILE A 52 5.02 -16.77 8.94
C ILE A 52 4.06 -17.83 9.44
N CYS A 53 3.77 -18.86 8.64
CA CYS A 53 2.88 -19.95 9.06
C CYS A 53 3.48 -20.80 10.20
N SER A 54 4.81 -20.91 10.25
CA SER A 54 5.53 -21.63 11.31
C SER A 54 5.70 -20.80 12.59
N SER A 55 5.54 -19.48 12.50
CA SER A 55 5.72 -18.55 13.61
C SER A 55 4.45 -18.44 14.45
N HIS A 56 4.48 -18.92 15.69
CA HIS A 56 3.34 -18.84 16.64
C HIS A 56 3.26 -17.51 17.41
N CYS A 57 4.10 -16.52 17.09
CA CYS A 57 4.20 -15.29 17.86
C CYS A 57 3.47 -14.13 17.16
N ALA A 58 2.66 -13.37 17.92
CA ALA A 58 1.91 -12.21 17.44
C ALA A 58 2.81 -10.97 17.22
N ILE A 59 3.96 -11.16 16.57
CA ILE A 59 4.91 -10.10 16.28
C ILE A 59 4.40 -9.35 15.05
N LYS A 60 4.40 -8.01 15.12
CA LYS A 60 4.10 -7.17 13.97
C LYS A 60 5.23 -7.26 12.96
N ILE A 61 4.91 -7.43 11.68
CA ILE A 61 5.89 -7.56 10.59
C ILE A 61 5.60 -6.49 9.54
N ALA A 62 6.65 -5.87 9.00
CA ALA A 62 6.57 -5.01 7.83
C ALA A 62 6.99 -5.77 6.57
N LEU A 63 6.29 -5.56 5.46
CA LEU A 63 6.65 -6.07 4.15
C LEU A 63 7.06 -4.93 3.23
N ILE A 64 8.22 -5.03 2.59
CA ILE A 64 8.71 -4.09 1.58
C ILE A 64 8.88 -4.80 0.25
N VAL A 65 8.26 -4.28 -0.81
CA VAL A 65 8.28 -4.87 -2.16
C VAL A 65 8.80 -3.86 -3.16
N SER A 66 9.75 -4.26 -3.99
CA SER A 66 10.23 -3.43 -5.10
C SER A 66 9.23 -3.43 -6.26
N GLY A 67 9.14 -2.32 -7.02
CA GLY A 67 8.26 -2.21 -8.17
C GLY A 67 8.52 -3.27 -9.24
N GLN A 68 9.76 -3.72 -9.42
CA GLN A 68 10.07 -4.82 -10.33
C GLN A 68 9.43 -6.13 -9.85
N SER A 69 9.67 -6.51 -8.59
CA SER A 69 9.08 -7.73 -8.01
C SER A 69 7.55 -7.65 -7.94
N LEU A 70 7.01 -6.47 -7.63
CA LEU A 70 5.56 -6.21 -7.64
C LEU A 70 4.95 -6.49 -9.01
N GLY A 71 5.65 -6.16 -10.09
CA GLY A 71 5.22 -6.47 -11.46
C GLY A 71 5.09 -7.96 -11.75
N TYR A 72 5.84 -8.81 -11.05
CA TYR A 72 5.69 -10.27 -11.10
C TYR A 72 4.57 -10.73 -10.17
N LEU A 73 4.52 -10.22 -8.93
CA LEU A 73 3.55 -10.62 -7.92
C LEU A 73 2.10 -10.29 -8.29
N LEU A 74 1.87 -9.25 -9.10
CA LEU A 74 0.53 -8.87 -9.59
C LEU A 74 0.09 -9.65 -10.84
N LYS A 75 0.82 -10.69 -11.24
CA LYS A 75 0.52 -11.53 -12.40
C LYS A 75 0.37 -12.99 -12.00
N ASP A 76 -0.29 -13.74 -12.88
CA ASP A 76 -0.51 -15.17 -12.75
C ASP A 76 -1.16 -15.53 -11.40
N MET A 77 -0.88 -16.72 -10.87
CA MET A 77 -1.42 -17.20 -9.58
C MET A 77 -0.66 -16.67 -8.36
N MET A 78 0.30 -15.76 -8.54
CA MET A 78 1.12 -15.22 -7.43
C MET A 78 0.40 -14.12 -6.66
N ASP A 79 -0.65 -13.53 -7.23
CA ASP A 79 -1.41 -12.44 -6.66
C ASP A 79 -2.16 -12.87 -5.37
N ILE A 80 -2.72 -14.08 -5.36
CA ILE A 80 -3.33 -14.73 -4.19
C ILE A 80 -2.28 -14.98 -3.10
N GLU A 81 -1.14 -15.58 -3.46
CA GLU A 81 -0.04 -15.87 -2.52
C GLU A 81 0.52 -14.56 -1.93
N PHE A 82 0.67 -13.52 -2.77
CA PHE A 82 1.12 -12.20 -2.36
C PHE A 82 0.13 -11.53 -1.41
N PHE A 83 -1.16 -11.53 -1.75
CA PHE A 83 -2.20 -10.98 -0.89
C PHE A 83 -2.25 -11.70 0.46
N PHE A 84 -2.13 -13.04 0.46
CA PHE A 84 -2.06 -13.83 1.68
C PHE A 84 -0.89 -13.37 2.58
N LEU A 85 0.33 -13.28 2.03
CA LEU A 85 1.49 -12.80 2.78
C LEU A 85 1.27 -11.38 3.32
N ALA A 86 0.82 -10.48 2.46
CA ALA A 86 0.60 -9.08 2.77
C ALA A 86 -0.47 -8.88 3.87
N SER A 87 -1.53 -9.69 3.86
CA SER A 87 -2.61 -9.66 4.85
C SER A 87 -2.16 -10.03 6.27
N ARG A 88 -1.02 -10.73 6.39
CA ARG A 88 -0.40 -11.08 7.68
C ARG A 88 0.60 -10.03 8.18
N CYS A 89 0.93 -9.06 7.34
CA CYS A 89 1.84 -7.98 7.70
C CYS A 89 1.06 -6.81 8.30
N SER A 90 1.64 -6.13 9.30
CA SER A 90 1.05 -4.94 9.92
C SER A 90 1.13 -3.70 9.02
N CYS A 91 2.09 -3.69 8.10
CA CYS A 91 2.27 -2.65 7.09
C CYS A 91 2.86 -3.27 5.83
N VAL A 92 2.47 -2.74 4.66
CA VAL A 92 3.08 -3.04 3.37
C VAL A 92 3.57 -1.75 2.71
N ILE A 93 4.81 -1.76 2.23
CA ILE A 93 5.41 -0.65 1.48
C ILE A 93 5.84 -1.18 0.12
N CYS A 94 5.32 -0.58 -0.95
CA CYS A 94 5.78 -0.83 -2.30
C CYS A 94 6.60 0.38 -2.79
N CYS A 95 7.86 0.16 -3.17
CA CYS A 95 8.77 1.22 -3.62
C CYS A 95 9.03 1.12 -5.12
N ARG A 96 9.47 2.21 -5.76
CA ARG A 96 9.64 2.33 -7.23
C ARG A 96 8.42 1.88 -8.05
N CYS A 97 7.21 2.15 -7.56
CA CYS A 97 5.99 1.78 -8.26
C CYS A 97 5.70 2.72 -9.43
N SER A 98 5.32 2.16 -10.57
CA SER A 98 4.71 2.96 -11.64
C SER A 98 3.26 3.35 -11.30
N PRO A 99 2.70 4.42 -11.91
CA PRO A 99 1.30 4.80 -11.70
C PRO A 99 0.31 3.64 -11.91
N MET A 100 0.54 2.82 -12.94
CA MET A 100 -0.30 1.65 -13.22
C MET A 100 -0.18 0.56 -12.16
N GLN A 101 1.02 0.36 -11.61
CA GLN A 101 1.22 -0.60 -10.53
C GLN A 101 0.49 -0.18 -9.25
N LYS A 102 0.47 1.13 -8.94
CA LYS A 102 -0.29 1.63 -7.80
C LYS A 102 -1.78 1.31 -7.92
N ALA A 103 -2.37 1.56 -9.08
CA ALA A 103 -3.77 1.21 -9.36
C ALA A 103 -4.03 -0.31 -9.31
N ALA A 104 -3.09 -1.12 -9.83
CA ALA A 104 -3.21 -2.57 -9.79
C ALA A 104 -3.17 -3.14 -8.37
N VAL A 105 -2.41 -2.54 -7.44
CA VAL A 105 -2.44 -2.93 -6.02
C VAL A 105 -3.80 -2.64 -5.39
N VAL A 106 -4.42 -1.50 -5.70
CA VAL A 106 -5.78 -1.20 -5.22
C VAL A 106 -6.77 -2.26 -5.69
N LYS A 107 -6.71 -2.62 -6.98
CA LYS A 107 -7.58 -3.67 -7.56
C LYS A 107 -7.32 -5.03 -6.94
N LEU A 108 -6.06 -5.38 -6.67
CA LEU A 108 -5.72 -6.61 -5.93
C LEU A 108 -6.45 -6.65 -4.58
N ILE A 109 -6.38 -5.57 -3.80
CA ILE A 109 -7.01 -5.51 -2.48
C ILE A 109 -8.53 -5.61 -2.60
N GLN A 110 -9.14 -4.91 -3.55
CA GLN A 110 -10.59 -4.98 -3.81
C GLN A 110 -11.06 -6.38 -4.22
N ASN A 111 -10.22 -7.16 -4.91
CA ASN A 111 -10.57 -8.52 -5.35
C ASN A 111 -10.57 -9.54 -4.22
N TYR A 112 -9.75 -9.33 -3.17
CA TYR A 112 -9.53 -10.31 -2.10
C TYR A 112 -9.99 -9.84 -0.71
N CYS A 113 -10.50 -8.63 -0.59
CA CYS A 113 -11.00 -8.06 0.65
C CYS A 113 -12.41 -7.46 0.45
N ASP A 114 -13.36 -7.85 1.29
CA ASP A 114 -14.72 -7.30 1.30
C ASP A 114 -14.82 -5.88 1.90
N GLY A 115 -13.67 -5.27 2.24
CA GLY A 115 -13.59 -3.94 2.82
C GLY A 115 -13.49 -2.83 1.76
N ALA A 116 -13.94 -1.63 2.12
CA ALA A 116 -13.75 -0.45 1.27
C ALA A 116 -12.28 -0.02 1.22
N THR A 117 -11.80 0.29 0.03
CA THR A 117 -10.47 0.84 -0.22
C THR A 117 -10.49 2.36 -0.32
N LEU A 118 -9.48 3.00 0.25
CA LEU A 118 -9.27 4.44 0.15
C LEU A 118 -7.86 4.72 -0.35
N ALA A 119 -7.75 5.54 -1.39
CA ALA A 119 -6.49 5.96 -1.96
C ALA A 119 -6.26 7.46 -1.73
N VAL A 120 -5.05 7.82 -1.30
CA VAL A 120 -4.63 9.21 -1.11
C VAL A 120 -3.42 9.50 -1.98
N GLY A 121 -3.44 10.62 -2.70
CA GLY A 121 -2.30 11.07 -3.50
C GLY A 121 -2.34 12.57 -3.73
N ASP A 122 -1.21 13.13 -4.12
CA ASP A 122 -1.00 14.57 -4.33
C ASP A 122 -0.65 14.91 -5.80
N GLY A 123 -0.09 13.96 -6.54
CA GLY A 123 0.41 14.17 -7.90
C GLY A 123 -0.35 13.43 -8.99
N ALA A 124 0.00 13.77 -10.24
CA ALA A 124 -0.52 13.09 -11.44
C ALA A 124 -0.22 11.57 -11.46
N ASN A 125 0.86 11.14 -10.78
CA ASN A 125 1.25 9.75 -10.66
C ASN A 125 0.28 8.89 -9.84
N ASP A 126 -0.60 9.52 -9.05
CA ASP A 126 -1.54 8.86 -8.17
C ASP A 126 -2.97 8.85 -8.70
N VAL A 127 -3.24 9.58 -9.79
CA VAL A 127 -4.59 9.71 -10.37
C VAL A 127 -5.21 8.34 -10.66
N ALA A 128 -4.46 7.44 -11.29
CA ALA A 128 -4.96 6.10 -11.60
C ALA A 128 -5.26 5.27 -10.34
N MET A 129 -4.49 5.47 -9.25
CA MET A 129 -4.71 4.80 -7.97
C MET A 129 -5.95 5.36 -7.25
N ILE A 130 -6.09 6.69 -7.25
CA ILE A 130 -7.23 7.42 -6.68
C ILE A 130 -8.53 6.97 -7.35
N GLN A 131 -8.54 6.93 -8.69
CA GLN A 131 -9.72 6.52 -9.46
C GLN A 131 -10.04 5.03 -9.37
N ALA A 132 -9.06 4.19 -9.00
CA ALA A 132 -9.27 2.76 -8.85
C ALA A 132 -9.94 2.40 -7.51
N ALA A 133 -9.75 3.22 -6.47
CA ALA A 133 -10.26 2.97 -5.12
C ALA A 133 -11.76 3.27 -5.00
N ASP A 134 -12.38 2.78 -3.92
CA ASP A 134 -13.79 3.08 -3.62
C ASP A 134 -13.97 4.53 -3.15
N VAL A 135 -12.95 5.09 -2.49
CA VAL A 135 -12.87 6.51 -2.15
C VAL A 135 -11.49 7.06 -2.50
N GLY A 136 -11.47 8.05 -3.39
CA GLY A 136 -10.28 8.82 -3.75
C GLY A 136 -10.16 10.11 -2.96
N VAL A 137 -8.98 10.37 -2.39
CA VAL A 137 -8.67 11.64 -1.71
C VAL A 137 -7.44 12.28 -2.35
N GLY A 138 -7.62 13.48 -2.90
CA GLY A 138 -6.55 14.29 -3.44
C GLY A 138 -6.00 15.24 -2.38
N ILE A 139 -4.67 15.38 -2.31
CA ILE A 139 -4.02 16.43 -1.53
C ILE A 139 -3.66 17.58 -2.46
N CYS A 140 -4.10 18.79 -2.13
CA CYS A 140 -3.70 19.99 -2.86
C CYS A 140 -2.22 20.30 -2.60
N GLY A 141 -1.35 19.97 -3.55
CA GLY A 141 0.06 20.36 -3.55
C GLY A 141 0.32 21.65 -4.35
N GLU A 142 1.53 22.19 -4.22
CA GLU A 142 1.98 23.32 -5.04
C GLU A 142 2.42 22.89 -6.45
N GLU A 143 2.73 21.61 -6.64
CA GLU A 143 3.23 21.06 -7.91
C GLU A 143 2.12 20.76 -8.94
N GLY A 144 0.85 20.86 -8.53
CA GLY A 144 -0.31 20.68 -9.40
C GLY A 144 -1.58 20.24 -8.67
N MET A 145 -2.72 20.35 -9.37
CA MET A 145 -4.04 20.00 -8.83
C MET A 145 -4.61 18.71 -9.42
N GLN A 146 -3.83 17.92 -10.17
CA GLN A 146 -4.33 16.77 -10.92
C GLN A 146 -4.96 15.71 -10.01
N ALA A 147 -4.33 15.37 -8.88
CA ALA A 147 -4.90 14.43 -7.91
C ALA A 147 -6.17 14.98 -7.27
N SER A 148 -6.16 16.26 -6.89
CA SER A 148 -7.32 16.98 -6.30
C SER A 148 -8.52 17.02 -7.25
N LEU A 149 -8.29 17.27 -8.55
CA LEU A 149 -9.34 17.32 -9.56
C LEU A 149 -9.89 15.94 -9.93
N ALA A 150 -9.11 14.88 -9.72
CA ALA A 150 -9.51 13.51 -10.04
C ALA A 150 -10.09 12.73 -8.85
N ALA A 151 -10.13 13.33 -7.65
CA ALA A 151 -10.55 12.68 -6.41
C ALA A 151 -12.00 13.02 -6.03
N ASP A 152 -12.61 12.16 -5.19
CA ASP A 152 -13.94 12.40 -4.62
C ASP A 152 -13.91 13.49 -3.55
N TYR A 153 -12.83 13.50 -2.76
CA TYR A 153 -12.57 14.52 -1.75
C TYR A 153 -11.21 15.16 -1.98
N SER A 154 -11.13 16.46 -1.69
CA SER A 154 -9.88 17.20 -1.73
C SER A 154 -9.58 17.82 -0.37
N ILE A 155 -8.35 17.63 0.12
CA ILE A 155 -7.85 18.18 1.37
C ILE A 155 -6.51 18.90 1.14
N SER A 156 -6.20 19.92 1.93
CA SER A 156 -4.94 20.65 1.75
C SER A 156 -3.72 19.97 2.36
N GLN A 157 -3.89 19.08 3.34
CA GLN A 157 -2.80 18.39 4.03
C GLN A 157 -3.25 17.03 4.55
N PHE A 158 -2.34 16.05 4.57
CA PHE A 158 -2.61 14.68 5.02
C PHE A 158 -3.22 14.62 6.44
N ARG A 159 -2.82 15.53 7.35
CA ARG A 159 -3.36 15.57 8.73
C ARG A 159 -4.88 15.71 8.82
N PHE A 160 -5.53 16.25 7.79
CA PHE A 160 -6.98 16.42 7.76
C PHE A 160 -7.74 15.14 7.42
N LEU A 161 -7.05 14.12 6.89
CA LEU A 161 -7.63 12.82 6.59
C LEU A 161 -8.23 12.16 7.85
N GLY A 162 -7.57 12.28 8.99
CA GLY A 162 -8.09 11.72 10.25
C GLY A 162 -9.46 12.29 10.61
N ARG A 163 -9.65 13.61 10.48
CA ARG A 163 -10.95 14.24 10.73
C ARG A 163 -11.98 13.87 9.67
N LEU A 164 -11.57 13.80 8.40
CA LEU A 164 -12.44 13.37 7.30
C LEU A 164 -13.02 11.97 7.57
N LEU A 165 -12.18 10.99 7.96
CA LEU A 165 -12.63 9.62 8.18
C LEU A 165 -13.36 9.43 9.51
N PHE A 166 -12.74 9.84 10.62
CA PHE A 166 -13.22 9.45 11.95
C PHE A 166 -14.32 10.37 12.49
N VAL A 167 -14.53 11.53 11.88
CA VAL A 167 -15.66 12.41 12.23
C VAL A 167 -16.69 12.39 11.11
N HIS A 168 -16.32 12.87 9.92
CA HIS A 168 -17.30 13.03 8.84
C HIS A 168 -17.73 11.69 8.24
N GLY A 169 -16.80 10.77 7.99
CA GLY A 169 -17.09 9.42 7.52
C GLY A 169 -17.94 8.63 8.52
N ALA A 170 -17.57 8.66 9.79
CA ALA A 170 -18.34 8.00 10.85
C ALA A 170 -19.77 8.56 10.95
N ILE A 171 -19.95 9.88 10.94
CA ILE A 171 -21.28 10.50 10.99
C ILE A 171 -22.11 10.12 9.76
N SER A 172 -21.53 10.15 8.57
CA SER A 172 -22.24 9.80 7.33
C SER A 172 -22.65 8.34 7.27
N TYR A 173 -21.85 7.42 7.82
CA TYR A 173 -22.20 5.99 7.86
C TYR A 173 -23.38 5.67 8.78
N HIS A 174 -23.57 6.43 9.87
CA HIS A 174 -24.65 6.20 10.83
C HIS A 174 -25.98 6.90 10.48
N ARG A 175 -26.00 7.73 9.43
CA ARG A 175 -27.21 8.42 8.95
C ARG A 175 -27.97 7.55 7.96
#